data_AF-A0AAE3QX56-F1
#
_entry.id   AF-A0AAE3QX56-F1
#
_cell.length_a   1.000
_cell.length_b   1.000
_cell.length_c   1.000
_cell.angle_alpha   90.00
_cell.angle_beta   90.00
_cell.angle_gamma   90.00
#
_symmetry.space_group_name_H-M   'P 1'
#
loop_
_entity.id
_entity.type
_entity.pdbx_description
1 polymer ?
#
loop_
_entity_poly.entity_id
_entity_poly.type
_entity_poly.pdbx_seq_one_letter_code
_entity_poly.pdbx_strand_id
1 'polypeptide(L)'
;MLTDDFWIQPAKGFTDRTRGRTEEEILKIESTIGFRFPELYRDLMKIQNGGHLRRRAYPFEDGIQELFYNNAKLDPIFVGSVVNVLQELSEFMDEEEIEELAQTEINHMDRLIIVSSMYGHSYMCFDYGWQEETVRSEPEVCFFDMERGNGFEEYLRVESFEKLVSELVYYGYESTRFYIGIKSSLSIDEIIDVLAVQWSVKFQEHTTDRYGWFNFDKWFSGELEIISDLSFHIVVSPNQHRSGTYLFQNHADNTFVIEIVPTQKDATSERDSTEYAVVINNLLLKLKEKSVTASILLVPFNLS
;
A
#
# COMPACT_ATOMS: atom_id res chain seq x y z
N MET A 1 8.78 -5.31 13.09
CA MET A 1 8.55 -3.85 12.97
C MET A 1 8.46 -3.39 11.52
N LEU A 2 9.41 -3.70 10.62
CA LEU A 2 9.30 -3.34 9.19
C LEU A 2 8.24 -4.13 8.41
N THR A 3 7.92 -5.35 8.85
CA THR A 3 7.07 -6.31 8.13
C THR A 3 5.58 -6.17 8.41
N ASP A 4 5.24 -5.62 9.56
CA ASP A 4 3.98 -5.98 10.18
C ASP A 4 2.82 -5.21 9.52
N ASP A 5 3.01 -3.94 9.15
CA ASP A 5 2.00 -3.08 8.48
C ASP A 5 2.23 -2.94 6.97
N PHE A 6 3.05 -3.80 6.39
CA PHE A 6 3.41 -3.68 4.97
C PHE A 6 2.22 -3.98 4.06
N TRP A 7 1.53 -5.10 4.29
CA TRP A 7 0.43 -5.57 3.46
C TRP A 7 -0.93 -5.00 3.88
N ILE A 8 -1.78 -4.77 2.89
CA ILE A 8 -3.24 -4.78 3.07
C ILE A 8 -3.71 -6.21 2.83
N GLN A 9 -4.30 -6.83 3.86
CA GLN A 9 -4.79 -8.20 3.73
C GLN A 9 -6.03 -8.28 2.82
N PRO A 10 -6.22 -9.39 2.10
CA PRO A 10 -7.38 -9.57 1.25
C PRO A 10 -8.66 -9.67 2.09
N ALA A 11 -9.62 -8.77 1.87
CA ALA A 11 -10.88 -8.73 2.63
C ALA A 11 -11.69 -10.04 2.50
N LYS A 12 -11.61 -10.72 1.35
CA LYS A 12 -12.27 -12.01 1.09
C LYS A 12 -11.49 -13.23 1.62
N GLY A 13 -10.38 -13.01 2.30
CA GLY A 13 -9.50 -14.06 2.81
C GLY A 13 -8.40 -14.45 1.84
N PHE A 14 -7.46 -15.27 2.33
CA PHE A 14 -6.37 -15.77 1.51
C PHE A 14 -6.85 -16.87 0.56
N THR A 15 -6.30 -16.86 -0.64
CA THR A 15 -6.49 -17.87 -1.69
C THR A 15 -5.16 -18.54 -2.01
N ASP A 16 -5.14 -19.57 -2.86
CA ASP A 16 -3.88 -20.14 -3.35
C ASP A 16 -2.99 -19.12 -4.06
N ARG A 17 -3.57 -18.04 -4.60
CA ARG A 17 -2.81 -16.95 -5.23
C ARG A 17 -2.22 -15.97 -4.22
N THR A 18 -2.92 -15.71 -3.12
CA THR A 18 -2.57 -14.63 -2.18
C THR A 18 -2.00 -15.11 -0.85
N ARG A 19 -2.15 -16.39 -0.49
CA ARG A 19 -1.51 -16.96 0.72
C ARG A 19 0.00 -16.79 0.64
N GLY A 20 0.66 -16.64 1.77
CA GLY A 20 2.12 -16.66 1.84
C GLY A 20 2.75 -17.87 1.13
N ARG A 21 3.92 -17.65 0.53
CA ARG A 21 4.72 -18.70 -0.10
C ARG A 21 5.58 -19.45 0.92
N THR A 22 5.75 -20.74 0.69
CA THR A 22 6.72 -21.55 1.42
C THR A 22 8.14 -21.25 0.94
N GLU A 23 9.13 -21.63 1.74
CA GLU A 23 10.55 -21.51 1.37
C GLU A 23 10.86 -22.28 0.09
N GLU A 24 10.30 -23.48 -0.06
CA GLU A 24 10.46 -24.32 -1.25
C GLU A 24 9.85 -23.69 -2.50
N GLU A 25 8.69 -23.02 -2.37
CA GLU A 25 8.06 -22.30 -3.48
C GLU A 25 8.91 -21.09 -3.93
N ILE A 26 9.49 -20.34 -2.98
CA ILE A 26 10.38 -19.22 -3.28
C ILE A 26 11.66 -19.72 -3.97
N LEU A 27 12.34 -20.71 -3.39
CA LEU A 27 13.58 -21.28 -3.93
C LEU A 27 13.40 -21.83 -5.36
N LYS A 28 12.24 -22.42 -5.65
CA LYS A 28 11.94 -22.91 -7.00
C LYS A 28 11.91 -21.78 -8.03
N ILE A 29 11.38 -20.62 -7.66
CA ILE A 29 11.31 -19.45 -8.55
C ILE A 29 12.68 -18.80 -8.68
N GLU A 30 13.41 -18.65 -7.58
CA GLU A 30 14.79 -18.16 -7.59
C GLU A 30 15.70 -19.01 -8.50
N SER A 31 15.55 -20.33 -8.43
CA SER A 31 16.25 -21.25 -9.34
C SER A 31 15.83 -21.08 -10.81
N THR A 32 14.62 -20.59 -11.08
CA THR A 32 14.14 -20.34 -12.44
C THR A 32 14.71 -19.04 -12.99
N ILE A 33 14.74 -17.98 -12.17
CA ILE A 33 15.23 -16.66 -12.58
C ILE A 33 16.75 -16.52 -12.48
N GLY A 34 17.43 -17.43 -11.77
CA GLY A 34 18.88 -17.41 -11.59
C GLY A 34 19.39 -16.47 -10.48
N PHE A 35 18.49 -15.84 -9.72
CA PHE A 35 18.80 -14.88 -8.67
C PHE A 35 18.04 -15.20 -7.39
N ARG A 36 18.65 -14.83 -6.27
CA ARG A 36 18.03 -14.91 -4.95
C ARG A 36 17.38 -13.58 -4.62
N PHE A 37 16.11 -13.58 -4.25
CA PHE A 37 15.40 -12.38 -3.80
C PHE A 37 15.98 -11.85 -2.48
N PRO A 38 15.88 -10.52 -2.23
CA PRO A 38 16.22 -9.91 -0.95
C PRO A 38 15.52 -10.58 0.23
N GLU A 39 16.20 -10.70 1.36
CA GLU A 39 15.67 -11.44 2.52
C GLU A 39 14.35 -10.84 3.04
N LEU A 40 14.25 -9.51 3.16
CA LEU A 40 12.99 -8.88 3.59
C LEU A 40 11.85 -9.15 2.59
N TYR A 41 12.13 -9.19 1.29
CA TYR A 41 11.12 -9.50 0.28
C TYR A 41 10.63 -10.95 0.44
N ARG A 42 11.54 -11.90 0.64
CA ARG A 42 11.19 -13.30 0.92
C ARG A 42 10.29 -13.41 2.14
N ASP A 43 10.65 -12.74 3.23
CA ASP A 43 9.89 -12.76 4.48
C ASP A 43 8.49 -12.17 4.33
N LEU A 44 8.36 -11.07 3.59
CA LEU A 44 7.06 -10.49 3.27
C LEU A 44 6.21 -11.42 2.40
N MET A 45 6.81 -12.08 1.41
CA MET A 45 6.13 -13.01 0.51
C MET A 45 5.71 -14.32 1.20
N LYS A 46 6.36 -14.69 2.31
CA LYS A 46 5.93 -15.78 3.20
C LYS A 46 4.69 -15.43 4.03
N ILE A 47 4.38 -14.16 4.22
CA ILE A 47 3.17 -13.70 4.90
C ILE A 47 2.02 -13.60 3.90
N GLN A 48 2.23 -12.89 2.79
CA GLN A 48 1.24 -12.68 1.74
C GLN A 48 1.94 -12.63 0.39
N ASN A 49 1.43 -13.39 -0.58
CA ASN A 49 2.05 -13.50 -1.90
C ASN A 49 1.58 -12.35 -2.81
N GLY A 50 2.23 -11.19 -2.68
CA GLY A 50 1.91 -9.98 -3.42
C GLY A 50 0.62 -9.31 -2.96
N GLY A 51 0.32 -8.15 -3.53
CA GLY A 51 -0.87 -7.36 -3.21
C GLY A 51 -0.57 -5.92 -2.83
N HIS A 52 -1.60 -5.24 -2.35
CA HIS A 52 -1.52 -3.82 -2.08
C HIS A 52 -0.73 -3.53 -0.82
N LEU A 53 0.05 -2.46 -0.88
CA LEU A 53 0.87 -1.99 0.20
C LEU A 53 0.10 -0.96 1.03
N ARG A 54 0.38 -0.89 2.33
CA ARG A 54 -0.17 0.16 3.19
C ARG A 54 0.47 1.51 2.89
N ARG A 55 1.81 1.53 2.76
CA ARG A 55 2.61 2.71 2.43
C ARG A 55 3.08 2.58 0.99
N ARG A 56 2.92 3.64 0.21
CA ARG A 56 2.95 3.57 -1.26
C ARG A 56 3.75 4.68 -1.92
N ALA A 57 4.21 5.64 -1.13
CA ALA A 57 4.90 6.82 -1.62
C ALA A 57 6.32 6.88 -1.06
N TYR A 58 7.20 7.56 -1.78
CA TYR A 58 8.60 7.68 -1.44
C TYR A 58 9.00 9.17 -1.42
N PRO A 59 9.74 9.62 -0.39
CA PRO A 59 10.24 10.99 -0.32
C PRO A 59 11.47 11.19 -1.23
N PHE A 60 11.42 12.24 -2.04
CA PHE A 60 12.51 12.76 -2.86
C PHE A 60 13.03 14.08 -2.28
N GLU A 61 14.13 14.61 -2.82
CA GLU A 61 14.68 15.91 -2.37
C GLU A 61 13.69 17.08 -2.57
N ASP A 62 12.87 17.01 -3.62
CA ASP A 62 11.96 18.07 -4.06
C ASP A 62 10.48 17.79 -3.74
N GLY A 63 10.14 16.67 -3.09
CA GLY A 63 8.76 16.35 -2.74
C GLY A 63 8.55 14.89 -2.38
N ILE A 64 7.30 14.43 -2.49
CA ILE A 64 6.92 13.04 -2.23
C ILE A 64 6.13 12.55 -3.42
N GLN A 65 6.49 11.39 -3.95
CA GLN A 65 5.83 10.78 -5.10
C GLN A 65 5.18 9.45 -4.70
N GLU A 66 3.94 9.23 -5.14
CA GLU A 66 3.27 7.94 -5.01
C GLU A 66 3.87 6.97 -6.04
N LEU A 67 4.58 5.94 -5.57
CA LEU A 67 5.18 4.92 -6.42
C LEU A 67 4.14 3.87 -6.84
N PHE A 68 3.21 3.53 -5.93
CA PHE A 68 2.15 2.54 -6.20
C PHE A 68 0.78 3.22 -6.31
N TYR A 69 0.50 3.83 -7.45
CA TYR A 69 -0.78 4.50 -7.74
C TYR A 69 -1.74 3.63 -8.58
N ASN A 70 -3.03 3.99 -8.63
CA ASN A 70 -4.05 3.34 -9.46
C ASN A 70 -4.16 1.81 -9.31
N ASN A 71 -4.22 1.30 -8.07
CA ASN A 71 -4.21 -0.14 -7.76
C ASN A 71 -2.89 -0.89 -8.08
N ALA A 72 -1.78 -0.20 -8.33
CA ALA A 72 -0.47 -0.85 -8.36
C ALA A 72 -0.19 -1.61 -7.06
N LYS A 73 0.55 -2.71 -7.19
CA LYS A 73 0.76 -3.71 -6.13
C LYS A 73 2.07 -4.46 -6.40
N LEU A 74 2.64 -5.07 -5.36
CA LEU A 74 3.66 -6.09 -5.60
C LEU A 74 3.03 -7.32 -6.24
N ASP A 75 3.70 -7.85 -7.25
CA ASP A 75 3.21 -8.99 -7.99
C ASP A 75 3.37 -10.29 -7.19
N PRO A 76 2.39 -11.21 -7.28
CA PRO A 76 2.50 -12.51 -6.65
C PRO A 76 3.57 -13.37 -7.33
N ILE A 77 4.26 -14.18 -6.53
CA ILE A 77 5.19 -15.20 -6.99
C ILE A 77 4.39 -16.46 -7.36
N PHE A 78 4.40 -16.84 -8.64
CA PHE A 78 3.94 -18.14 -9.12
C PHE A 78 4.82 -18.65 -10.27
N VAL A 79 4.77 -19.95 -10.53
CA VAL A 79 5.55 -20.56 -11.63
C VAL A 79 5.07 -19.96 -12.95
N GLY A 80 5.98 -19.30 -13.67
CA GLY A 80 5.69 -18.58 -14.91
C GLY A 80 5.18 -17.14 -14.73
N SER A 81 5.21 -16.57 -13.52
CA SER A 81 4.80 -15.17 -13.27
C SER A 81 5.94 -14.17 -13.22
N VAL A 82 7.13 -14.64 -12.87
CA VAL A 82 8.28 -13.76 -12.69
C VAL A 82 8.99 -13.72 -14.03
N VAL A 83 8.87 -12.56 -14.66
CA VAL A 83 9.42 -12.23 -15.96
C VAL A 83 10.53 -11.23 -15.70
N ASN A 84 11.69 -11.42 -16.33
CA ASN A 84 12.70 -10.37 -16.34
C ASN A 84 12.37 -9.36 -17.44
N VAL A 85 12.92 -8.15 -17.36
CA VAL A 85 12.60 -7.09 -18.33
C VAL A 85 12.86 -7.55 -19.77
N LEU A 86 13.94 -8.29 -20.03
CA LEU A 86 14.22 -8.80 -21.38
C LEU A 86 13.07 -9.65 -21.93
N GLN A 87 12.54 -10.59 -21.15
CA GLN A 87 11.43 -11.45 -21.56
C GLN A 87 10.15 -10.64 -21.81
N GLU A 88 9.86 -9.66 -20.95
CA GLU A 88 8.67 -8.80 -21.08
C GLU A 88 8.74 -7.95 -22.35
N LEU A 89 9.86 -7.27 -22.58
CA LEU A 89 10.05 -6.42 -23.77
C LEU A 89 10.05 -7.26 -25.06
N SER A 90 10.60 -8.47 -25.04
CA SER A 90 10.61 -9.38 -26.19
C SER A 90 9.22 -9.81 -26.66
N GLU A 91 8.16 -9.58 -25.88
CA GLU A 91 6.78 -9.85 -26.32
C GLU A 91 6.27 -8.84 -27.36
N PHE A 92 6.87 -7.64 -27.41
CA PHE A 92 6.38 -6.54 -28.25
C PHE A 92 7.46 -5.70 -28.94
N MET A 93 8.74 -5.90 -28.62
CA MET A 93 9.90 -5.27 -29.26
C MET A 93 10.80 -6.32 -29.89
N ASP A 94 11.50 -5.95 -30.97
CA ASP A 94 12.56 -6.79 -31.53
C ASP A 94 13.91 -6.60 -30.82
N GLU A 95 14.88 -7.43 -31.18
CA GLU A 95 16.21 -7.44 -30.53
C GLU A 95 16.96 -6.11 -30.75
N GLU A 96 16.82 -5.48 -31.92
CA GLU A 96 17.50 -4.21 -32.24
C GLU A 96 16.89 -3.08 -31.40
N GLU A 97 15.57 -3.02 -31.29
CA GLU A 97 14.87 -2.05 -30.44
C GLU A 97 15.26 -2.19 -28.95
N ILE A 98 15.39 -3.42 -28.46
CA ILE A 98 15.80 -3.70 -27.07
C ILE A 98 17.27 -3.29 -26.82
N GLU A 99 18.15 -3.54 -27.78
CA GLU A 99 19.56 -3.12 -27.70
C GLU A 99 19.68 -1.59 -27.63
N GLU A 100 18.86 -0.85 -28.38
CA GLU A 100 18.85 0.61 -28.38
C GLU A 100 18.43 1.21 -27.03
N LEU A 101 17.57 0.53 -26.26
CA LEU A 101 17.10 1.01 -24.96
C LEU A 101 18.20 1.10 -23.90
N ALA A 102 19.20 0.23 -23.95
CA ALA A 102 20.23 0.16 -22.91
C ALA A 102 21.15 1.39 -22.88
N GLN A 103 21.30 2.10 -24.01
CA GLN A 103 22.16 3.28 -24.18
C GLN A 103 23.64 3.08 -23.75
N THR A 104 24.06 1.84 -23.47
CA THR A 104 25.38 1.46 -22.98
C THR A 104 25.85 0.17 -23.66
N GLU A 105 27.17 -0.01 -23.78
CA GLU A 105 27.75 -1.25 -24.35
C GLU A 105 27.48 -2.49 -23.47
N ILE A 106 27.28 -2.29 -22.17
CA ILE A 106 26.90 -3.34 -21.23
C ILE A 106 25.38 -3.36 -21.13
N ASN A 107 24.77 -4.46 -21.58
CA ASN A 107 23.33 -4.66 -21.52
C ASN A 107 23.02 -6.09 -21.05
N HIS A 108 22.49 -6.20 -19.84
CA HIS A 108 22.07 -7.44 -19.21
C HIS A 108 20.65 -7.27 -18.62
N MET A 109 19.68 -6.89 -19.45
CA MET A 109 18.28 -6.74 -19.05
C MET A 109 17.66 -8.01 -18.42
N ASP A 110 18.25 -9.18 -18.66
CA ASP A 110 17.87 -10.43 -18.00
C ASP A 110 18.17 -10.42 -16.48
N ARG A 111 19.00 -9.48 -16.01
CA ARG A 111 19.30 -9.21 -14.59
C ARG A 111 18.35 -8.21 -13.92
N LEU A 112 17.36 -7.68 -14.65
CA LEU A 112 16.28 -6.87 -14.10
C LEU A 112 15.06 -7.76 -13.86
N ILE A 113 14.82 -8.12 -12.60
CA ILE A 113 13.70 -8.99 -12.23
C ILE A 113 12.49 -8.15 -11.86
N ILE A 114 11.41 -8.23 -12.63
CA ILE A 114 10.18 -7.47 -12.38
C ILE A 114 9.49 -8.04 -11.14
N VAL A 115 9.20 -7.17 -10.17
CA VAL A 115 8.46 -7.51 -8.94
C VAL A 115 7.18 -6.71 -8.74
N SER A 116 6.95 -5.72 -9.60
CA SER A 116 5.66 -5.06 -9.76
C SER A 116 5.55 -4.49 -11.17
N SER A 117 4.59 -5.00 -11.93
CA SER A 117 4.29 -4.63 -13.32
C SER A 117 3.47 -3.34 -13.47
N MET A 118 2.88 -2.82 -12.39
CA MET A 118 2.09 -1.56 -12.35
C MET A 118 1.24 -1.30 -13.62
N TYR A 119 0.51 -2.34 -14.07
CA TYR A 119 -0.35 -2.34 -15.26
C TYR A 119 0.36 -2.15 -16.61
N GLY A 120 1.66 -2.44 -16.69
CA GLY A 120 2.47 -2.35 -17.90
C GLY A 120 2.96 -0.94 -18.23
N HIS A 121 2.54 0.07 -17.46
CA HIS A 121 2.97 1.47 -17.65
C HIS A 121 4.29 1.77 -16.93
N SER A 122 4.60 1.03 -15.87
CA SER A 122 5.82 1.21 -15.10
C SER A 122 6.22 -0.10 -14.46
N TYR A 123 7.51 -0.29 -14.23
CA TYR A 123 8.06 -1.47 -13.58
C TYR A 123 8.80 -1.10 -12.30
N MET A 124 8.64 -1.92 -11.27
CA MET A 124 9.59 -2.00 -10.17
C MET A 124 10.39 -3.28 -10.35
N CYS A 125 11.72 -3.16 -10.35
CA CYS A 125 12.63 -4.26 -10.59
C CYS A 125 13.64 -4.41 -9.46
N PHE A 126 14.08 -5.65 -9.25
CA PHE A 126 15.35 -5.93 -8.58
C PHE A 126 16.46 -5.98 -9.63
N ASP A 127 17.48 -5.14 -9.46
CA ASP A 127 18.60 -5.00 -10.37
C ASP A 127 19.88 -5.65 -9.83
N TYR A 128 20.24 -6.78 -10.44
CA TYR A 128 21.47 -7.52 -10.13
C TYR A 128 22.68 -7.06 -10.95
N GLY A 129 22.67 -5.85 -11.49
CA GLY A 129 23.75 -5.26 -12.28
C GLY A 129 23.51 -5.37 -13.78
N TRP A 130 22.38 -4.85 -14.27
CA TRP A 130 21.98 -4.93 -15.67
C TRP A 130 22.87 -4.11 -16.62
N GLN A 131 23.49 -3.03 -16.12
CA GLN A 131 24.49 -2.22 -16.83
C GLN A 131 25.92 -2.41 -16.28
N GLU A 132 26.16 -3.48 -15.52
CA GLU A 132 27.44 -3.76 -14.86
C GLU A 132 28.08 -5.04 -15.40
N GLU A 133 29.41 -5.09 -15.46
CA GLU A 133 30.12 -6.31 -15.85
C GLU A 133 29.88 -7.45 -14.85
N THR A 134 29.83 -7.11 -13.56
CA THR A 134 29.70 -8.08 -12.47
C THR A 134 28.28 -8.15 -11.93
N VAL A 135 27.80 -9.39 -11.74
CA VAL A 135 26.53 -9.66 -11.07
C VAL A 135 26.60 -9.28 -9.59
N ARG A 136 25.62 -8.52 -9.10
CA ARG A 136 25.48 -8.18 -7.69
C ARG A 136 24.88 -9.36 -6.91
N SER A 137 25.38 -9.60 -5.69
CA SER A 137 24.80 -10.62 -4.80
C SER A 137 23.50 -10.16 -4.14
N GLU A 138 23.39 -8.85 -3.91
CA GLU A 138 22.20 -8.18 -3.38
C GLU A 138 21.75 -7.16 -4.44
N PRO A 139 20.48 -7.17 -4.86
CA PRO A 139 20.01 -6.25 -5.88
C PRO A 139 19.73 -4.86 -5.30
N GLU A 140 19.92 -3.85 -6.14
CA GLU A 140 19.29 -2.56 -5.93
C GLU A 140 17.81 -2.63 -6.38
N VAL A 141 17.00 -1.67 -5.96
CA VAL A 141 15.64 -1.51 -6.49
C VAL A 141 15.63 -0.36 -7.47
N CYS A 142 15.08 -0.59 -8.66
CA CYS A 142 14.85 0.48 -9.64
C CYS A 142 13.39 0.54 -10.07
N PHE A 143 12.95 1.72 -10.44
CA PHE A 143 11.65 1.97 -11.04
C PHE A 143 11.82 2.56 -12.44
N PHE A 144 11.12 1.97 -13.40
CA PHE A 144 11.09 2.40 -14.80
C PHE A 144 9.68 2.86 -15.18
N ASP A 145 9.60 3.89 -16.01
CA ASP A 145 8.38 4.34 -16.67
C ASP A 145 8.48 4.00 -18.16
N MET A 146 7.48 3.27 -18.66
CA MET A 146 7.42 2.79 -20.05
C MET A 146 6.81 3.83 -21.00
N GLU A 147 6.23 4.91 -20.48
CA GLU A 147 5.59 5.96 -21.26
C GLU A 147 6.44 7.23 -21.38
N ARG A 148 7.60 7.27 -20.70
CA ARG A 148 8.54 8.40 -20.74
C ARG A 148 9.76 8.12 -21.60
N GLY A 149 10.41 9.20 -22.02
CA GLY A 149 11.65 9.15 -22.80
C GLY A 149 11.49 8.34 -24.09
N ASN A 150 12.34 7.33 -24.25
CA ASN A 150 12.36 6.37 -25.35
C ASN A 150 11.50 5.12 -25.07
N GLY A 151 10.63 5.13 -24.06
CA GLY A 151 9.78 4.01 -23.69
C GLY A 151 10.36 3.09 -22.61
N PHE A 152 11.48 3.46 -21.99
CA PHE A 152 12.10 2.74 -20.87
C PHE A 152 12.99 3.69 -20.05
N GLU A 153 12.40 4.53 -19.21
CA GLU A 153 13.14 5.55 -18.44
C GLU A 153 13.18 5.22 -16.94
N GLU A 154 14.38 5.06 -16.38
CA GLU A 154 14.56 4.94 -14.93
C GLU A 154 14.32 6.28 -14.24
N TYR A 155 13.44 6.30 -13.24
CA TYR A 155 13.15 7.53 -12.48
C TYR A 155 13.47 7.43 -10.98
N LEU A 156 13.75 6.23 -10.47
CA LEU A 156 14.17 6.03 -9.08
C LEU A 156 15.06 4.80 -8.97
N ARG A 157 16.13 4.93 -8.18
CA ARG A 157 17.01 3.85 -7.75
C ARG A 157 17.25 3.92 -6.25
N VAL A 158 17.13 2.79 -5.57
CA VAL A 158 17.31 2.64 -4.12
C VAL A 158 18.28 1.50 -3.86
N GLU A 159 19.21 1.72 -2.93
CA GLU A 159 20.34 0.81 -2.63
C GLU A 159 19.91 -0.61 -2.23
N SER A 160 18.72 -0.76 -1.63
CA SER A 160 18.19 -2.08 -1.27
C SER A 160 16.68 -2.05 -1.07
N PHE A 161 16.07 -3.24 -1.05
CA PHE A 161 14.65 -3.39 -0.76
C PHE A 161 14.31 -3.01 0.69
N GLU A 162 15.18 -3.32 1.65
CA GLU A 162 15.03 -2.91 3.04
C GLU A 162 14.98 -1.39 3.18
N LYS A 163 15.86 -0.67 2.47
CA LYS A 163 15.88 0.79 2.48
C LYS A 163 14.58 1.34 1.93
N LEU A 164 14.14 0.86 0.77
CA LEU A 164 12.85 1.23 0.17
C LEU A 164 11.71 1.05 1.18
N VAL A 165 11.55 -0.15 1.76
CA VAL A 165 10.45 -0.44 2.69
C VAL A 165 10.50 0.47 3.93
N SER A 166 11.70 0.78 4.44
CA SER A 166 11.86 1.65 5.61
C SER A 166 11.53 3.12 5.35
N GLU A 167 11.65 3.56 4.10
CA GLU A 167 11.44 4.95 3.67
C GLU A 167 10.07 5.16 3.01
N LEU A 168 9.34 4.10 2.67
CA LEU A 168 7.97 4.21 2.17
C LEU A 168 7.07 4.89 3.21
N VAL A 169 6.32 5.88 2.76
CA VAL A 169 5.39 6.69 3.57
C VAL A 169 3.94 6.49 3.12
N TYR A 170 3.02 6.76 4.03
CA TYR A 170 1.58 6.75 3.74
C TYR A 170 1.19 8.11 3.17
N TYR A 171 1.17 8.24 1.84
CA TYR A 171 0.89 9.50 1.14
C TYR A 171 0.34 9.23 -0.27
N GLY A 172 -0.37 10.21 -0.85
CA GLY A 172 -0.95 10.11 -2.19
C GLY A 172 -2.48 9.95 -2.20
N TYR A 173 -3.04 9.75 -3.39
CA TYR A 173 -4.49 9.77 -3.65
C TYR A 173 -5.23 8.69 -2.85
N GLU A 174 -4.65 7.50 -2.74
CA GLU A 174 -5.24 6.39 -1.99
C GLU A 174 -4.92 6.46 -0.48
N SER A 175 -4.07 7.42 -0.08
CA SER A 175 -3.49 7.55 1.25
C SER A 175 -3.85 8.86 1.97
N THR A 176 -5.09 9.32 1.80
CA THR A 176 -5.60 10.57 2.38
C THR A 176 -6.37 10.39 3.70
N ARG A 177 -6.49 9.15 4.19
CA ARG A 177 -7.38 8.80 5.29
C ARG A 177 -6.63 8.71 6.61
N PHE A 178 -7.19 9.29 7.66
CA PHE A 178 -6.75 8.96 9.00
C PHE A 178 -7.42 7.66 9.43
N TYR A 179 -6.64 6.75 10.01
CA TYR A 179 -7.18 5.52 10.59
C TYR A 179 -7.01 5.54 12.10
N ILE A 180 -8.11 5.31 12.80
CA ILE A 180 -8.18 5.24 14.26
C ILE A 180 -8.69 3.86 14.63
N GLY A 181 -7.95 3.17 15.50
CA GLY A 181 -8.34 1.90 16.05
C GLY A 181 -9.11 2.10 17.35
N ILE A 182 -10.23 1.37 17.47
CA ILE A 182 -11.09 1.38 18.64
C ILE A 182 -11.05 0.01 19.30
N LYS A 183 -10.60 -0.02 20.55
CA LYS A 183 -10.71 -1.18 21.44
C LYS A 183 -11.88 -0.97 22.38
N SER A 184 -12.87 -1.86 22.27
CA SER A 184 -14.10 -1.78 23.05
C SER A 184 -14.75 -3.15 23.23
N SER A 185 -15.47 -3.32 24.33
CA SER A 185 -16.38 -4.44 24.55
C SER A 185 -17.80 -4.18 24.05
N LEU A 186 -18.10 -2.95 23.61
CA LEU A 186 -19.39 -2.56 23.07
C LEU A 186 -19.59 -3.15 21.66
N SER A 187 -20.85 -3.37 21.30
CA SER A 187 -21.25 -3.68 19.92
C SER A 187 -21.00 -2.48 18.99
N ILE A 188 -21.01 -2.73 17.68
CA ILE A 188 -20.84 -1.65 16.70
C ILE A 188 -21.97 -0.62 16.81
N ASP A 189 -23.20 -1.04 17.07
CA ASP A 189 -24.35 -0.11 17.20
C ASP A 189 -24.17 0.83 18.40
N GLU A 190 -23.76 0.28 19.55
CA GLU A 190 -23.47 1.08 20.74
C GLU A 190 -22.31 2.06 20.51
N ILE A 191 -21.28 1.66 19.76
CA ILE A 191 -20.19 2.56 19.36
C ILE A 191 -20.71 3.69 18.47
N ILE A 192 -21.59 3.38 17.52
CA ILE A 192 -22.19 4.39 16.66
C ILE A 192 -23.07 5.36 17.45
N ASP A 193 -23.84 4.89 18.43
CA ASP A 193 -24.64 5.76 19.29
C ASP A 193 -23.75 6.73 20.08
N VAL A 194 -22.64 6.24 20.65
CA VAL A 194 -21.65 7.08 21.34
C VAL A 194 -21.07 8.13 20.39
N LEU A 195 -20.61 7.70 19.20
CA LEU A 195 -20.03 8.60 18.19
C LEU A 195 -21.04 9.64 17.70
N ALA A 196 -22.28 9.23 17.43
CA ALA A 196 -23.34 10.11 16.94
C ALA A 196 -23.63 11.24 17.93
N VAL A 197 -23.69 10.93 19.23
CA VAL A 197 -23.91 11.93 20.29
C VAL A 197 -22.69 12.82 20.48
N GLN A 198 -21.50 12.24 20.61
CA GLN A 198 -20.30 13.01 20.97
C GLN A 198 -19.79 13.88 19.83
N TRP A 199 -19.96 13.43 18.59
CA TRP A 199 -19.50 14.13 17.40
C TRP A 199 -20.64 14.88 16.69
N SER A 200 -21.89 14.73 17.15
CA SER A 200 -23.08 15.29 16.51
C SER A 200 -23.22 14.87 15.03
N VAL A 201 -22.90 13.60 14.74
CA VAL A 201 -22.92 13.04 13.38
C VAL A 201 -24.13 12.12 13.21
N LYS A 202 -24.80 12.24 12.07
CA LYS A 202 -25.81 11.26 11.66
C LYS A 202 -25.16 10.17 10.82
N PHE A 203 -25.06 8.97 11.39
CA PHE A 203 -24.54 7.80 10.69
C PHE A 203 -25.64 7.08 9.89
N GLN A 204 -25.25 6.55 8.73
CA GLN A 204 -26.03 5.66 7.90
C GLN A 204 -25.40 4.26 7.94
N GLU A 205 -26.22 3.24 8.13
CA GLU A 205 -25.81 1.84 8.06
C GLU A 205 -25.65 1.38 6.60
N HIS A 206 -24.65 0.55 6.36
CA HIS A 206 -24.36 -0.09 5.08
C HIS A 206 -24.07 -1.58 5.27
N THR A 207 -24.45 -2.37 4.27
CA THR A 207 -24.16 -3.82 4.19
C THR A 207 -23.45 -4.20 2.89
N THR A 208 -23.02 -3.20 2.11
CA THR A 208 -22.33 -3.38 0.82
C THR A 208 -20.84 -3.68 1.04
N ASP A 209 -20.19 -4.24 0.03
CA ASP A 209 -18.79 -4.70 0.10
C ASP A 209 -17.76 -3.64 -0.36
N ARG A 210 -18.18 -2.40 -0.62
CA ARG A 210 -17.34 -1.26 -1.04
C ARG A 210 -16.30 -1.66 -2.11
N TYR A 211 -16.78 -2.20 -3.24
CA TYR A 211 -15.93 -2.71 -4.34
C TYR A 211 -15.02 -3.88 -3.93
N GLY A 212 -15.46 -4.69 -2.98
CA GLY A 212 -14.75 -5.86 -2.48
C GLY A 212 -13.73 -5.59 -1.37
N TRP A 213 -13.53 -4.33 -0.96
CA TRP A 213 -12.64 -3.95 0.14
C TRP A 213 -13.27 -4.17 1.53
N PHE A 214 -14.60 -4.22 1.59
CA PHE A 214 -15.33 -4.39 2.83
C PHE A 214 -15.99 -5.76 2.83
N ASN A 215 -15.72 -6.55 3.87
CA ASN A 215 -16.31 -7.88 4.03
C ASN A 215 -16.80 -8.04 5.46
N PHE A 216 -17.87 -7.31 5.79
CA PHE A 216 -18.44 -7.19 7.14
C PHE A 216 -19.95 -7.44 7.10
N ASP A 217 -20.55 -7.71 8.27
CA ASP A 217 -22.01 -7.76 8.40
C ASP A 217 -22.66 -6.41 8.16
N LYS A 218 -22.08 -5.38 8.77
CA LYS A 218 -22.44 -3.99 8.54
C LYS A 218 -21.28 -3.07 8.89
N TRP A 219 -21.37 -1.86 8.38
CA TRP A 219 -20.49 -0.74 8.66
C TRP A 219 -21.29 0.55 8.52
N PHE A 220 -20.74 1.67 8.97
CA PHE A 220 -21.46 2.93 9.02
C PHE A 220 -20.66 4.05 8.37
N SER A 221 -21.36 5.02 7.79
CA SER A 221 -20.73 6.27 7.37
C SER A 221 -21.52 7.49 7.79
N GLY A 222 -20.84 8.62 7.99
CA GLY A 222 -21.47 9.89 8.31
C GLY A 222 -20.62 11.05 7.82
N GLU A 223 -21.22 12.23 7.76
CA GLU A 223 -20.54 13.48 7.45
C GLU A 223 -20.47 14.35 8.70
N LEU A 224 -19.29 14.89 8.98
CA LEU A 224 -19.07 15.86 10.05
C LEU A 224 -18.63 17.19 9.44
N GLU A 225 -19.49 18.20 9.51
CA GLU A 225 -19.13 19.56 9.12
C GLU A 225 -18.19 20.18 10.18
N ILE A 226 -17.01 20.64 9.76
CA ILE A 226 -16.04 21.30 10.64
C ILE A 226 -16.17 22.82 10.50
N ILE A 227 -16.04 23.30 9.27
CA ILE A 227 -16.26 24.70 8.85
C ILE A 227 -16.88 24.70 7.44
N SER A 228 -17.32 25.86 6.93
CA SER A 228 -18.21 25.97 5.75
C SER A 228 -17.74 25.21 4.48
N ASP A 229 -16.45 25.02 4.34
CA ASP A 229 -15.74 24.43 3.21
C ASP A 229 -14.89 23.20 3.57
N LEU A 230 -14.96 22.73 4.82
CA LEU A 230 -14.29 21.52 5.29
C LEU A 230 -15.27 20.62 6.03
N SER A 231 -15.44 19.41 5.51
CA SER A 231 -16.15 18.33 6.16
C SER A 231 -15.27 17.09 6.24
N PHE A 232 -15.57 16.22 7.20
CA PHE A 232 -14.97 14.91 7.30
C PHE A 232 -15.99 13.85 6.93
N HIS A 233 -15.67 13.04 5.92
CA HIS A 233 -16.36 11.79 5.67
C HIS A 233 -15.81 10.74 6.63
N ILE A 234 -16.66 10.21 7.50
CA ILE A 234 -16.30 9.27 8.54
C ILE A 234 -16.87 7.91 8.18
N VAL A 235 -16.03 6.88 8.22
CA VAL A 235 -16.42 5.47 8.06
C VAL A 235 -16.07 4.72 9.33
N VAL A 236 -16.98 3.88 9.83
CA VAL A 236 -16.75 3.02 11.00
C VAL A 236 -17.06 1.58 10.61
N SER A 237 -16.08 0.69 10.79
CA SER A 237 -16.18 -0.71 10.41
C SER A 237 -15.55 -1.62 11.47
N PRO A 238 -15.91 -2.92 11.52
CA PRO A 238 -15.10 -3.91 12.23
C PRO A 238 -13.67 -3.94 11.71
N ASN A 239 -12.69 -4.21 12.58
CA ASN A 239 -11.31 -4.42 12.12
C ASN A 239 -11.15 -5.79 11.44
N GLN A 240 -11.83 -6.82 11.94
CA GLN A 240 -11.77 -8.18 11.39
C GLN A 240 -12.86 -8.38 10.32
N HIS A 241 -12.44 -8.83 9.15
CA HIS A 241 -13.34 -9.27 8.08
C HIS A 241 -14.01 -10.60 8.43
N ARG A 242 -15.15 -10.90 7.80
CA ARG A 242 -15.84 -12.20 7.91
C ARG A 242 -14.95 -13.40 7.54
N SER A 243 -13.95 -13.17 6.69
CA SER A 243 -12.96 -14.16 6.26
C SER A 243 -11.87 -14.45 7.31
N GLY A 244 -11.83 -13.68 8.40
CA GLY A 244 -10.83 -13.77 9.46
C GLY A 244 -9.58 -12.92 9.25
N THR A 245 -9.41 -12.28 8.08
CA THR A 245 -8.35 -11.28 7.83
C THR A 245 -8.71 -9.93 8.47
N TYR A 246 -7.76 -9.00 8.49
CA TYR A 246 -7.91 -7.72 9.17
C TYR A 246 -7.67 -6.52 8.26
N LEU A 247 -8.37 -5.42 8.52
CA LEU A 247 -8.03 -4.11 7.99
C LEU A 247 -6.66 -3.64 8.51
N PHE A 248 -6.37 -3.88 9.79
CA PHE A 248 -5.09 -3.62 10.45
C PHE A 248 -4.67 -4.83 11.31
N GLN A 249 -3.92 -5.75 10.72
CA GLN A 249 -3.50 -7.01 11.31
C GLN A 249 -2.63 -6.87 12.56
N ASN A 250 -1.81 -5.81 12.66
CA ASN A 250 -0.95 -5.57 13.83
C ASN A 250 -1.72 -5.06 15.03
N HIS A 251 -2.92 -4.58 14.76
CA HIS A 251 -3.82 -4.03 15.72
C HIS A 251 -5.06 -4.92 15.80
N ALA A 252 -4.88 -6.23 15.68
CA ALA A 252 -5.96 -7.22 15.73
C ALA A 252 -6.77 -7.19 17.04
N ASP A 253 -6.23 -6.57 18.10
CA ASP A 253 -6.93 -6.35 19.36
C ASP A 253 -7.87 -5.13 19.34
N ASN A 254 -7.79 -4.27 18.32
CA ASN A 254 -8.82 -3.29 18.04
C ASN A 254 -10.04 -3.98 17.44
N THR A 255 -11.19 -3.70 18.04
CA THR A 255 -12.50 -4.23 17.64
C THR A 255 -13.00 -3.54 16.37
N PHE A 256 -12.83 -2.22 16.29
CA PHE A 256 -13.31 -1.40 15.17
C PHE A 256 -12.22 -0.47 14.63
N VAL A 257 -12.42 0.01 13.41
CA VAL A 257 -11.61 1.02 12.75
C VAL A 257 -12.51 2.17 12.34
N ILE A 258 -12.05 3.39 12.60
CA ILE A 258 -12.64 4.62 12.08
C ILE A 258 -11.70 5.15 11.00
N GLU A 259 -12.23 5.31 9.79
CA GLU A 259 -11.57 6.05 8.70
C GLU A 259 -12.13 7.47 8.68
N ILE A 260 -11.26 8.48 8.65
CA ILE A 260 -11.64 9.88 8.49
C ILE A 260 -11.00 10.40 7.22
N VAL A 261 -11.83 10.84 6.27
CA VAL A 261 -11.38 11.42 4.99
C VAL A 261 -11.74 12.90 4.99
N PRO A 262 -10.74 13.80 5.01
CA PRO A 262 -10.99 15.22 4.79
C PRO A 262 -11.57 15.45 3.40
N THR A 263 -12.70 16.14 3.33
CA THR A 263 -13.36 16.54 2.07
C THR A 263 -13.46 18.06 2.03
N GLN A 264 -13.01 18.65 0.93
CA GLN A 264 -13.14 20.08 0.66
C GLN A 264 -14.15 20.31 -0.46
N LYS A 265 -14.91 21.41 -0.38
CA LYS A 265 -15.84 21.80 -1.45
C LYS A 265 -15.14 22.37 -2.68
N ASP A 266 -14.01 23.07 -2.48
CA ASP A 266 -13.17 23.61 -3.54
C ASP A 266 -11.83 22.86 -3.56
N ALA A 267 -11.57 22.10 -4.63
CA ALA A 267 -10.37 21.26 -4.77
C ALA A 267 -9.06 22.06 -4.99
N THR A 268 -9.11 23.39 -4.94
CA THR A 268 -8.00 24.29 -5.32
C THR A 268 -7.25 24.89 -4.14
N SER A 269 -7.71 24.70 -2.90
CA SER A 269 -6.99 25.17 -1.71
C SER A 269 -6.26 24.02 -1.01
N GLU A 270 -4.94 23.98 -1.14
CA GLU A 270 -4.10 23.25 -0.19
C GLU A 270 -4.29 23.92 1.18
N ARG A 271 -5.06 23.27 2.07
CA ARG A 271 -5.11 23.68 3.47
C ARG A 271 -4.02 22.96 4.23
N ASP A 272 -3.45 23.68 5.19
CA ASP A 272 -2.44 23.16 6.09
C ASP A 272 -3.01 21.93 6.81
N SER A 273 -2.34 20.82 6.55
CA SER A 273 -2.57 19.50 7.04
C SER A 273 -2.61 19.46 8.59
N THR A 274 -1.83 20.31 9.25
CA THR A 274 -1.78 20.38 10.72
C THR A 274 -3.12 20.74 11.37
N GLU A 275 -4.00 21.50 10.70
CA GLU A 275 -5.33 21.83 11.22
C GLU A 275 -6.21 20.57 11.38
N TYR A 276 -6.09 19.60 10.46
CA TYR A 276 -6.87 18.35 10.52
C TYR A 276 -6.46 17.50 11.70
N ALA A 277 -5.16 17.39 11.98
CA ALA A 277 -4.64 16.64 13.11
C ALA A 277 -5.16 17.21 14.44
N VAL A 278 -5.24 18.54 14.58
CA VAL A 278 -5.81 19.19 15.77
C VAL A 278 -7.28 18.81 15.96
N VAL A 279 -8.09 18.90 14.90
CA VAL A 279 -9.52 18.53 14.97
C VAL A 279 -9.69 17.06 15.33
N ILE A 280 -8.93 16.16 14.69
CA ILE A 280 -9.00 14.72 14.95
C ILE A 280 -8.59 14.41 16.40
N ASN A 281 -7.52 15.02 16.91
CA ASN A 281 -7.13 14.87 18.31
C ASN A 281 -8.24 15.33 19.26
N ASN A 282 -8.94 16.42 18.96
CA ASN A 282 -10.09 16.87 19.75
C ASN A 282 -11.26 15.87 19.71
N LEU A 283 -11.52 15.24 18.56
CA LEU A 283 -12.54 14.17 18.44
C LEU A 283 -12.17 12.95 19.29
N LEU A 284 -10.89 12.55 19.28
CA LEU A 284 -10.37 11.46 20.10
C LEU A 284 -10.45 11.75 21.61
N LEU A 285 -10.24 13.01 22.01
CA LEU A 285 -10.40 13.41 23.41
C LEU A 285 -11.84 13.28 23.90
N LYS A 286 -12.83 13.54 23.04
CA LYS A 286 -14.26 13.36 23.37
C LYS A 286 -14.63 11.89 23.58
N LEU A 287 -13.98 10.98 22.86
CA LEU A 287 -14.21 9.53 22.93
C LEU A 287 -13.76 8.85 24.24
N LYS A 288 -13.13 9.58 25.17
CA LYS A 288 -12.63 9.01 26.43
C LYS A 288 -13.78 8.61 27.37
N GLU A 289 -14.28 7.40 27.16
CA GLU A 289 -15.20 6.70 28.07
C GLU A 289 -14.52 5.48 28.69
N LYS A 290 -15.03 5.01 29.84
CA LYS A 290 -14.41 3.88 30.57
C LYS A 290 -14.33 2.57 29.76
N SER A 291 -15.14 2.42 28.71
CA SER A 291 -15.28 1.22 27.89
C SER A 291 -14.69 1.34 26.49
N VAL A 292 -14.17 2.52 26.10
CA VAL A 292 -13.68 2.79 24.74
C VAL A 292 -12.27 3.36 24.81
N THR A 293 -11.31 2.68 24.19
CA THR A 293 -9.96 3.22 23.97
C THR A 293 -9.75 3.44 22.49
N ALA A 294 -9.27 4.63 22.13
CA ALA A 294 -8.99 5.01 20.75
C ALA A 294 -7.49 5.30 20.58
N SER A 295 -6.91 4.87 19.47
CA SER A 295 -5.52 5.15 19.10
C SER A 295 -5.41 5.39 17.61
N ILE A 296 -4.53 6.31 17.21
CA ILE A 296 -4.24 6.56 15.80
C ILE A 296 -3.38 5.40 15.28
N LEU A 297 -3.81 4.78 14.19
CA LEU A 297 -3.09 3.68 13.54
C LEU A 297 -2.25 4.19 12.39
N LEU A 298 -2.79 5.14 11.63
CA LEU A 298 -2.13 5.63 10.43
C LEU A 298 -2.56 7.07 10.13
N VAL A 299 -1.56 7.90 9.82
CA VAL A 299 -1.70 9.31 9.48
C VAL A 299 -0.99 9.54 8.15
N PRO A 300 -1.59 10.26 7.18
CA PRO A 300 -0.88 10.64 5.97
C PRO A 300 0.40 11.44 6.28
N PHE A 301 1.48 11.24 5.53
CA PHE A 301 2.81 11.79 5.86
C PHE A 301 2.85 13.31 5.91
N ASN A 302 2.11 14.00 5.03
CA ASN A 302 2.03 15.46 5.09
C ASN A 302 1.25 15.97 6.32
N LEU A 303 0.63 15.08 7.10
CA LEU A 303 -0.21 15.37 8.27
C LEU A 303 0.46 14.97 9.61
N SER A 304 1.69 14.45 9.60
CA SER A 304 2.41 13.93 10.78
C SER A 304 3.49 14.87 11.32
#